data_AF-A0A952ZZ28-F1
#
_entry.id   AF-A0A952ZZ28-F1
#
_cell.length_a   1.000
_cell.length_b   1.000
_cell.length_c   1.000
_cell.angle_alpha   90.00
_cell.angle_beta   90.00
_cell.angle_gamma   90.00
#
_symmetry.space_group_name_H-M   'P 1'
#
loop_
_entity.id
_entity.type
_entity.pdbx_description
1 polymer ?
#
loop_
_entity_poly.entity_id
_entity_poly.type
_entity_poly.pdbx_seq_one_letter_code
_entity_poly.pdbx_strand_id
1 'polypeptide(L)'
;MLNWLRALALHVSIAVQLRLAAFLALALTSLSAASSEAQLGERLFHDARFARSPAAMSCATCHPSITGEGQLGAFADRAGQSAVPDRADGQRVTPRHASTLLDVAEPGGWGLLHWDGEFASLEELIKGTFTGRNFGWLADERAAAVAHFARIVREDVGAEGRAAYAIELRETEPAMVLATTGDGLILDVCARAVAAYLRTIRLPRDAEGRHSGSPYDAFLSANRLPRAPNPGETPHEYARRLHATVAALRQPIFVDDPARRLTAGSQSFRFGEEELRGMRIFFRGAMGYVRSASAGNCAECHVPPQFTDFAFHNTGATQDRYDAVHGAGAFANLEVPSLAERNADPERWLPPAATHPRAADPWRSVPDRAQPAHADLGLWNVYANSAMPAPQVVIERQLNRAGTLAREAVLSATLARFKTPSVRNLGREAPLLHDGSAKTVEDVLRIYRRMSDLARQGAMRNAPAEFAAMRLAEADLPPLAAFLHSLQNHTATAR
;
A
#
# COMPACT_ATOMS: atom_id res chain seq x y z
N MET A 1 -62.14 -30.32 -8.81
CA MET A 1 -61.00 -29.56 -9.41
C MET A 1 -60.36 -28.56 -8.44
N LEU A 2 -61.11 -27.76 -7.68
CA LEU A 2 -60.54 -26.71 -6.81
C LEU A 2 -59.59 -27.21 -5.71
N ASN A 3 -59.87 -28.37 -5.09
CA ASN A 3 -59.02 -28.92 -4.01
C ASN A 3 -57.68 -29.48 -4.51
N TRP A 4 -57.62 -29.97 -5.75
CA TRP A 4 -56.39 -30.49 -6.36
C TRP A 4 -55.39 -29.37 -6.71
N LEU A 5 -55.90 -28.24 -7.23
CA LEU A 5 -55.07 -27.07 -7.55
C LEU A 5 -54.47 -26.41 -6.29
N ARG A 6 -55.20 -26.42 -5.16
CA ARG A 6 -54.70 -25.92 -3.87
C ARG A 6 -53.58 -26.80 -3.28
N ALA A 7 -53.71 -28.11 -3.41
CA ALA A 7 -52.68 -29.05 -2.94
C ALA A 7 -51.38 -28.96 -3.76
N LEU A 8 -51.49 -28.78 -5.09
CA LEU A 8 -50.35 -28.60 -5.98
C LEU A 8 -49.65 -27.25 -5.73
N ALA A 9 -50.41 -26.17 -5.54
CA ALA A 9 -49.85 -24.86 -5.20
C ALA A 9 -49.11 -24.86 -3.85
N LEU A 10 -49.62 -25.59 -2.86
CA LEU A 10 -48.96 -25.73 -1.56
C LEU A 10 -47.65 -26.54 -1.65
N HIS A 11 -47.63 -27.63 -2.42
CA HIS A 11 -46.41 -28.43 -2.64
C HIS A 11 -45.33 -27.68 -3.42
N VAL A 12 -45.71 -26.90 -4.44
CA VAL A 12 -44.77 -26.05 -5.20
C VAL A 12 -44.23 -24.93 -4.30
N SER A 13 -45.06 -24.33 -3.45
CA SER A 13 -44.64 -23.29 -2.51
C SER A 13 -43.63 -23.80 -1.46
N ILE A 14 -43.87 -24.99 -0.89
CA ILE A 14 -42.94 -25.62 0.06
C ILE A 14 -41.62 -26.02 -0.61
N ALA A 15 -41.67 -26.59 -1.83
CA ALA A 15 -40.46 -26.95 -2.57
C ALA A 15 -39.63 -25.72 -2.98
N VAL A 16 -40.28 -24.60 -3.34
CA VAL A 16 -39.61 -23.32 -3.63
C VAL A 16 -39.02 -22.72 -2.36
N GLN A 17 -39.74 -22.74 -1.22
CA GLN A 17 -39.22 -22.25 0.06
C GLN A 17 -38.04 -23.08 0.59
N LEU A 18 -38.08 -24.41 0.46
CA LEU A 18 -36.96 -25.28 0.84
C LEU A 18 -35.75 -25.07 -0.07
N ARG A 19 -35.94 -24.85 -1.37
CA ARG A 19 -34.85 -24.48 -2.29
C ARG A 19 -34.30 -23.09 -2.02
N LEU A 20 -35.15 -22.10 -1.69
CA LEU A 20 -34.71 -20.76 -1.30
C LEU A 20 -33.94 -20.80 0.03
N ALA A 21 -34.38 -21.61 1.00
CA ALA A 21 -33.71 -21.79 2.28
C ALA A 21 -32.36 -22.52 2.13
N ALA A 22 -32.27 -23.52 1.25
CA ALA A 22 -31.00 -24.18 0.91
C ALA A 22 -30.05 -23.24 0.14
N PHE A 23 -30.57 -22.40 -0.76
CA PHE A 23 -29.78 -21.37 -1.46
C PHE A 23 -29.35 -20.25 -0.50
N LEU A 24 -30.20 -19.82 0.43
CA LEU A 24 -29.82 -18.88 1.50
C LEU A 24 -28.81 -19.52 2.45
N ALA A 25 -28.92 -20.80 2.79
CA ALA A 25 -27.95 -21.49 3.64
C ALA A 25 -26.60 -21.66 2.94
N LEU A 26 -26.58 -21.97 1.63
CA LEU A 26 -25.35 -21.99 0.82
C LEU A 26 -24.78 -20.57 0.60
N ALA A 27 -25.63 -19.55 0.45
CA ALA A 27 -25.22 -18.15 0.34
C ALA A 27 -24.73 -17.57 1.67
N LEU A 28 -25.31 -17.99 2.81
CA LEU A 28 -24.90 -17.57 4.16
C LEU A 28 -23.61 -18.28 4.61
N THR A 29 -23.37 -19.51 4.17
CA THR A 29 -22.10 -20.22 4.41
C THR A 29 -20.97 -19.73 3.51
N SER A 30 -21.27 -19.13 2.35
CA SER A 30 -20.26 -18.57 1.44
C SER A 30 -19.96 -17.08 1.65
N LEU A 31 -20.65 -16.38 2.56
CA LEU A 31 -20.49 -14.94 2.75
C LEU A 31 -19.75 -14.48 4.03
N SER A 32 -19.27 -15.34 4.93
CA SER A 32 -18.51 -14.81 6.10
C SER A 32 -17.52 -15.74 6.82
N ALA A 33 -17.12 -16.89 6.26
CA ALA A 33 -16.03 -17.65 6.85
C ALA A 33 -14.73 -17.33 6.10
N ALA A 34 -13.89 -16.45 6.66
CA ALA A 34 -12.47 -16.48 6.33
C ALA A 34 -11.98 -17.94 6.46
N SER A 35 -11.13 -18.42 5.55
CA SER A 35 -10.57 -19.77 5.68
C SER A 35 -9.91 -19.92 7.06
N SER A 36 -9.82 -21.14 7.60
CA SER A 36 -9.09 -21.40 8.85
C SER A 36 -7.66 -20.82 8.80
N GLU A 37 -7.03 -20.85 7.62
CA GLU A 37 -5.74 -20.22 7.36
C GLU A 37 -5.76 -18.69 7.53
N ALA A 38 -6.78 -17.99 7.00
CA ALA A 38 -6.91 -16.55 7.18
C ALA A 38 -7.29 -16.16 8.61
N GLN A 39 -8.06 -16.98 9.33
CA GLN A 39 -8.38 -16.76 10.75
C GLN A 39 -7.13 -16.90 11.63
N LEU A 40 -6.32 -17.94 11.38
CA LEU A 40 -5.01 -18.09 12.00
C LEU A 40 -4.11 -16.88 11.68
N GLY A 41 -4.11 -16.44 10.43
CA GLY A 41 -3.39 -15.26 9.97
C GLY A 41 -3.77 -13.98 10.71
N GLU A 42 -5.07 -13.74 10.87
CA GLU A 42 -5.58 -12.59 11.64
C GLU A 42 -5.10 -12.66 13.08
N ARG A 43 -5.21 -13.82 13.72
CA ARG A 43 -4.72 -13.98 15.10
C ARG A 43 -3.23 -13.67 15.22
N LEU A 44 -2.40 -14.22 14.33
CA LEU A 44 -0.96 -13.95 14.27
C LEU A 44 -0.66 -12.45 14.05
N PHE A 45 -1.47 -11.77 13.23
CA PHE A 45 -1.35 -10.33 12.96
C PHE A 45 -1.57 -9.46 14.21
N HIS A 46 -2.39 -9.94 15.15
CA HIS A 46 -2.72 -9.23 16.39
C HIS A 46 -1.85 -9.63 17.60
N ASP A 47 -1.13 -10.76 17.55
CA ASP A 47 -0.39 -11.28 18.71
C ASP A 47 0.93 -10.54 18.97
N ALA A 48 0.97 -9.80 20.08
CA ALA A 48 2.10 -8.97 20.45
C ALA A 48 3.30 -9.74 21.03
N ARG A 49 3.14 -11.04 21.32
CA ARG A 49 4.20 -11.86 21.95
C ARG A 49 5.40 -12.07 21.04
N PHE A 50 5.21 -12.00 19.72
CA PHE A 50 6.26 -12.24 18.73
C PHE A 50 7.33 -11.14 18.69
N ALA A 51 7.01 -9.94 19.17
CA ALA A 51 8.02 -8.90 19.35
C ALA A 51 9.01 -9.25 20.46
N ARG A 52 10.20 -8.64 20.41
CA ARG A 52 11.22 -8.81 21.44
C ARG A 52 10.77 -8.19 22.76
N SER A 53 10.79 -8.99 23.83
CA SER A 53 10.55 -8.54 25.21
C SER A 53 11.54 -7.42 25.63
N PRO A 54 11.12 -6.42 26.43
CA PRO A 54 9.81 -6.28 27.09
C PRO A 54 8.75 -5.55 26.25
N ALA A 55 9.05 -5.19 25.00
CA ALA A 55 8.09 -4.47 24.17
C ALA A 55 6.99 -5.43 23.68
N ALA A 56 5.73 -5.05 23.90
CA ALA A 56 4.58 -5.71 23.30
C ALA A 56 4.19 -4.95 22.03
N MET A 57 4.36 -5.58 20.86
CA MET A 57 3.98 -5.03 19.56
C MET A 57 3.52 -6.13 18.62
N SER A 58 2.48 -5.86 17.85
CA SER A 58 2.02 -6.72 16.76
C SER A 58 1.87 -5.91 15.47
N CYS A 59 1.53 -6.58 14.36
CA CYS A 59 1.28 -5.89 13.09
C CYS A 59 0.14 -4.86 13.25
N ALA A 60 -0.88 -5.18 14.04
CA ALA A 60 -2.01 -4.31 14.32
C ALA A 60 -1.65 -3.03 15.11
N THR A 61 -0.47 -2.97 15.75
CA THR A 61 0.01 -1.75 16.41
C THR A 61 0.25 -0.63 15.39
N CYS A 62 0.90 -0.94 14.25
CA CYS A 62 1.18 0.03 13.18
C CYS A 62 0.13 -0.03 12.07
N HIS A 63 -0.66 -1.10 11.99
CA HIS A 63 -1.71 -1.29 10.98
C HIS A 63 -3.08 -1.59 11.62
N PRO A 64 -3.65 -0.64 12.40
CA PRO A 64 -4.92 -0.85 13.08
C PRO A 64 -6.07 -1.02 12.07
N SER A 65 -6.85 -2.08 12.25
CA SER A 65 -8.02 -2.40 11.43
C SER A 65 -9.22 -1.52 11.76
N ILE A 66 -9.27 -0.92 12.95
CA ILE A 66 -10.37 -0.08 13.43
C ILE A 66 -9.81 1.26 13.92
N THR A 67 -10.45 2.35 13.53
CA THR A 67 -10.16 3.70 14.03
C THR A 67 -10.65 3.86 15.47
N GLY A 68 -10.16 4.86 16.21
CA GLY A 68 -10.67 5.18 17.55
C GLY A 68 -12.17 5.49 17.61
N GLU A 69 -12.82 5.67 16.45
CA GLU A 69 -14.25 5.93 16.28
C GLU A 69 -15.07 4.66 15.92
N GLY A 70 -14.47 3.47 15.97
CA GLY A 70 -15.15 2.20 15.71
C GLY A 70 -15.40 1.89 14.22
N GLN A 71 -14.81 2.65 13.30
CA GLN A 71 -14.92 2.44 11.85
C GLN A 71 -13.71 1.66 11.32
N LEU A 72 -13.90 0.82 10.29
CA LEU A 72 -12.81 0.13 9.60
C LEU A 72 -11.76 1.15 9.16
N GLY A 73 -10.51 1.03 9.61
CA GLY A 73 -9.38 1.94 9.40
C GLY A 73 -8.78 1.90 7.99
N ALA A 74 -7.66 2.60 7.82
CA ALA A 74 -6.82 2.50 6.63
C ALA A 74 -5.80 1.34 6.75
N PHE A 75 -5.81 0.58 7.84
CA PHE A 75 -4.74 -0.37 8.16
C PHE A 75 -3.36 0.29 8.09
N ALA A 76 -3.28 1.49 8.66
CA ALA A 76 -2.08 2.28 8.84
C ALA A 76 -2.32 3.16 10.06
N ASP A 77 -1.32 3.25 10.93
CA ASP A 77 -1.35 4.21 12.01
C ASP A 77 -1.30 5.63 11.44
N ARG A 78 -1.56 6.61 12.30
CA ARG A 78 -1.54 8.03 11.92
C ARG A 78 -0.24 8.69 12.36
N ALA A 79 0.81 7.89 12.59
CA ALA A 79 2.12 8.40 12.95
C ALA A 79 2.88 8.73 11.66
N GLY A 80 3.63 9.83 11.64
CA GLY A 80 4.57 10.06 10.53
C GLY A 80 5.63 8.96 10.46
N GLN A 81 6.01 8.46 11.63
CA GLN A 81 6.93 7.35 11.83
C GLN A 81 6.45 6.54 13.05
N SER A 82 6.22 5.25 12.85
CA SER A 82 5.69 4.36 13.87
C SER A 82 6.75 4.09 14.94
N ALA A 83 6.37 4.04 16.20
CA ALA A 83 7.29 3.64 17.27
C ALA A 83 7.77 2.19 17.06
N VAL A 84 9.02 1.90 17.38
CA VAL A 84 9.59 0.54 17.36
C VAL A 84 10.27 0.22 18.70
N PRO A 85 10.42 -1.07 19.06
CA PRO A 85 11.09 -1.45 20.31
C PRO A 85 12.49 -0.85 20.42
N ASP A 86 12.82 -0.29 21.58
CA ASP A 86 14.11 0.34 21.82
C ASP A 86 15.23 -0.72 21.95
N ARG A 87 16.33 -0.50 21.22
CA ARG A 87 17.54 -1.33 21.27
C ARG A 87 18.75 -0.59 21.82
N ALA A 88 18.54 0.59 22.41
CA ALA A 88 19.58 1.50 22.87
C ALA A 88 20.57 1.93 21.76
N ASP A 89 20.11 1.87 20.51
CA ASP A 89 20.81 2.28 19.28
C ASP A 89 20.40 3.69 18.82
N GLY A 90 19.51 4.35 19.58
CA GLY A 90 18.93 5.65 19.23
C GLY A 90 17.79 5.59 18.21
N GLN A 91 17.50 4.41 17.63
CA GLN A 91 16.43 4.24 16.65
C GLN A 91 15.15 3.78 17.35
N ARG A 92 14.21 4.71 17.56
CA ARG A 92 12.95 4.43 18.28
C ARG A 92 11.70 4.53 17.41
N VAL A 93 11.88 4.88 16.14
CA VAL A 93 10.79 4.97 15.17
C VAL A 93 11.21 4.35 13.83
N THR A 94 10.23 3.96 13.02
CA THR A 94 10.47 3.54 11.65
C THR A 94 11.03 4.71 10.82
N PRO A 95 11.85 4.43 9.79
CA PRO A 95 12.33 5.49 8.91
C PRO A 95 11.22 6.10 8.06
N ARG A 96 10.13 5.35 7.84
CA ARG A 96 9.02 5.67 6.95
C ARG A 96 7.66 5.55 7.64
N HIS A 97 6.67 6.22 7.06
CA HIS A 97 5.27 6.06 7.41
C HIS A 97 4.75 4.65 7.03
N ALA A 98 3.90 4.07 7.86
CA ALA A 98 3.29 2.77 7.62
C ALA A 98 2.31 2.84 6.43
N SER A 99 2.54 2.09 5.34
CA SER A 99 1.59 2.05 4.22
C SER A 99 0.25 1.43 4.64
N THR A 100 -0.85 1.86 4.02
CA THR A 100 -2.13 1.14 4.09
C THR A 100 -1.99 -0.32 3.63
N LEU A 101 -2.66 -1.24 4.33
CA LEU A 101 -2.77 -2.65 3.90
C LEU A 101 -4.01 -2.92 3.02
N LEU A 102 -4.82 -1.91 2.73
CA LEU A 102 -5.97 -2.05 1.83
C LEU A 102 -5.49 -2.37 0.41
N ASP A 103 -6.00 -3.47 -0.16
CA ASP A 103 -5.59 -3.98 -1.46
C ASP A 103 -4.07 -4.26 -1.57
N VAL A 104 -3.36 -4.47 -0.45
CA VAL A 104 -1.90 -4.73 -0.44
C VAL A 104 -1.49 -5.93 -1.27
N ALA A 105 -2.40 -6.90 -1.40
CA ALA A 105 -2.20 -8.13 -2.14
C ALA A 105 -2.88 -8.10 -3.52
N GLU A 106 -3.15 -6.91 -4.06
CA GLU A 106 -3.68 -6.74 -5.42
C GLU A 106 -2.68 -7.27 -6.47
N PRO A 107 -3.10 -8.16 -7.39
CA PRO A 107 -2.21 -8.82 -8.36
C PRO A 107 -1.52 -7.89 -9.38
N GLY A 108 -1.94 -6.63 -9.47
CA GLY A 108 -1.42 -5.65 -10.44
C GLY A 108 -0.03 -5.10 -10.08
N GLY A 109 0.42 -5.27 -8.84
CA GLY A 109 1.76 -4.94 -8.43
C GLY A 109 2.76 -5.93 -8.99
N TRP A 110 3.95 -5.46 -9.36
CA TRP A 110 5.03 -6.32 -9.85
C TRP A 110 5.55 -7.37 -8.83
N GLY A 111 4.81 -7.59 -7.73
CA GLY A 111 5.18 -8.41 -6.57
C GLY A 111 5.97 -7.63 -5.52
N LEU A 112 6.39 -6.40 -5.83
CA LEU A 112 7.23 -5.59 -4.95
C LEU A 112 6.40 -4.84 -3.90
N LEU A 113 6.80 -5.01 -2.64
CA LEU A 113 6.18 -4.44 -1.45
C LEU A 113 7.17 -3.50 -0.74
N HIS A 114 6.73 -2.83 0.33
CA HIS A 114 7.37 -1.64 0.89
C HIS A 114 7.40 -0.44 -0.05
N TRP A 115 7.81 0.72 0.47
CA TRP A 115 7.97 1.94 -0.31
C TRP A 115 9.12 1.87 -1.30
N ASP A 116 10.17 1.08 -1.04
CA ASP A 116 11.38 0.96 -1.87
C ASP A 116 11.51 -0.39 -2.59
N GLY A 117 10.53 -1.29 -2.47
CA GLY A 117 10.53 -2.56 -3.19
C GLY A 117 11.37 -3.65 -2.54
N GLU A 118 11.70 -3.53 -1.25
CA GLU A 118 12.55 -4.48 -0.51
C GLU A 118 12.06 -5.93 -0.58
N PHE A 119 10.74 -6.16 -0.62
CA PHE A 119 10.17 -7.51 -0.56
C PHE A 119 9.46 -7.89 -1.85
N ALA A 120 9.68 -9.11 -2.32
CA ALA A 120 9.09 -9.65 -3.56
C ALA A 120 7.81 -10.49 -3.34
N SER A 121 7.38 -10.67 -2.10
CA SER A 121 6.13 -11.33 -1.73
C SER A 121 5.67 -10.93 -0.32
N LEU A 122 4.39 -11.15 -0.02
CA LEU A 122 3.83 -10.89 1.31
C LEU A 122 4.54 -11.76 2.36
N GLU A 123 4.79 -13.02 2.02
CA GLU A 123 5.43 -13.98 2.90
C GLU A 123 6.85 -13.53 3.28
N GLU A 124 7.64 -13.02 2.33
CA GLU A 124 8.97 -12.46 2.63
C GLU A 124 8.87 -11.18 3.49
N LEU A 125 7.92 -10.29 3.21
CA LEU A 125 7.67 -9.10 4.03
C LEU A 125 7.32 -9.47 5.47
N ILE A 126 6.41 -10.43 5.65
CA ILE A 126 5.92 -10.87 6.96
C ILE A 126 7.08 -11.51 7.75
N LYS A 127 7.86 -12.39 7.11
CA LYS A 127 9.04 -12.99 7.75
C LYS A 127 10.07 -11.93 8.12
N GLY A 128 10.36 -11.00 7.21
CA GLY A 128 11.26 -9.87 7.46
C GLY A 128 10.80 -9.02 8.64
N THR A 129 9.51 -8.79 8.77
CA THR A 129 8.92 -8.01 9.86
C THR A 129 9.03 -8.72 11.21
N PHE A 130 8.61 -10.00 11.30
CA PHE A 130 8.70 -10.79 12.54
C PHE A 130 10.14 -10.95 13.05
N THR A 131 11.12 -10.90 12.15
CA THR A 131 12.53 -11.17 12.45
C THR A 131 13.42 -9.93 12.33
N GLY A 132 12.83 -8.74 12.19
CA GLY A 132 13.54 -7.51 11.89
C GLY A 132 13.35 -6.40 12.91
N ARG A 133 13.88 -5.22 12.57
CA ARG A 133 13.99 -4.06 13.48
C ARG A 133 12.65 -3.59 14.04
N ASN A 134 11.58 -3.71 13.25
CA ASN A 134 10.22 -3.33 13.65
C ASN A 134 9.73 -4.14 14.85
N PHE A 135 10.13 -5.41 14.97
CA PHE A 135 9.78 -6.29 16.10
C PHE A 135 10.90 -6.33 17.15
N GLY A 136 11.90 -5.47 17.04
CA GLY A 136 12.99 -5.32 18.01
C GLY A 136 14.19 -6.24 17.80
N TRP A 137 14.30 -6.88 16.63
CA TRP A 137 15.44 -7.74 16.30
C TRP A 137 16.47 -6.98 15.46
N LEU A 138 17.74 -7.07 15.84
CA LEU A 138 18.86 -6.57 15.02
C LEU A 138 19.20 -7.55 13.89
N ALA A 139 19.94 -7.08 12.89
CA ALA A 139 20.20 -7.82 11.66
C ALA A 139 20.95 -9.15 11.87
N ASP A 140 21.79 -9.24 12.90
CA ASP A 140 22.51 -10.45 13.34
C ASP A 140 21.70 -11.32 14.32
N GLU A 141 20.54 -10.87 14.79
CA GLU A 141 19.68 -11.59 15.75
C GLU A 141 18.59 -12.46 15.08
N ARG A 142 18.61 -12.60 13.74
CA ARG A 142 17.56 -13.32 13.00
C ARG A 142 17.31 -14.75 13.52
N ALA A 143 18.36 -15.50 13.82
CA ALA A 143 18.23 -16.86 14.34
C ALA A 143 17.52 -16.88 15.70
N ALA A 144 17.82 -15.92 16.58
CA ALA A 144 17.15 -15.77 17.87
C ALA A 144 15.68 -15.38 17.69
N ALA A 145 15.37 -14.51 16.72
CA ALA A 145 14.01 -14.13 16.38
C ALA A 145 13.16 -15.32 15.92
N VAL A 146 13.71 -16.16 15.04
CA VAL A 146 13.06 -17.38 14.53
C VAL A 146 12.83 -18.38 15.67
N ALA A 147 13.82 -18.60 16.53
CA ALA A 147 13.68 -19.47 17.69
C ALA A 147 12.63 -18.95 18.70
N HIS A 148 12.62 -17.64 18.98
CA HIS A 148 11.62 -17.00 19.83
C HIS A 148 10.21 -17.16 19.26
N PHE A 149 10.04 -16.93 17.96
CA PHE A 149 8.77 -17.12 17.26
C PHE A 149 8.26 -18.56 17.42
N ALA A 150 9.10 -19.54 17.07
CA ALA A 150 8.74 -20.95 17.14
C ALA A 150 8.43 -21.41 18.57
N ARG A 151 9.17 -20.90 19.56
CA ARG A 151 8.91 -21.16 20.98
C ARG A 151 7.51 -20.68 21.38
N ILE A 152 7.11 -19.46 21.01
CA ILE A 152 5.76 -18.95 21.29
C ILE A 152 4.68 -19.84 20.68
N VAL A 153 4.87 -20.24 19.42
CA VAL A 153 3.91 -21.12 18.73
C VAL A 153 3.78 -22.47 19.43
N ARG A 154 4.90 -23.07 19.88
CA ARG A 154 4.92 -24.37 20.56
C ARG A 154 4.35 -24.31 21.98
N GLU A 155 4.66 -23.26 22.73
CA GLU A 155 4.33 -23.12 24.14
C GLU A 155 2.96 -22.47 24.38
N ASP A 156 2.28 -21.97 23.33
CA ASP A 156 0.95 -21.40 23.47
C ASP A 156 -0.08 -22.45 23.89
N VAL A 157 -0.61 -22.28 25.10
CA VAL A 157 -1.61 -23.19 25.69
C VAL A 157 -3.07 -22.77 25.41
N GLY A 158 -3.27 -21.74 24.59
CA GLY A 158 -4.60 -21.14 24.39
C GLY A 158 -5.01 -20.20 25.52
N ALA A 159 -6.26 -19.73 25.46
CA ALA A 159 -6.93 -18.94 26.49
C ALA A 159 -8.45 -19.14 26.38
N GLU A 160 -9.23 -18.55 27.28
CA GLU A 160 -10.70 -18.58 27.15
C GLU A 160 -11.14 -18.00 25.79
N GLY A 161 -11.94 -18.78 25.04
CA GLY A 161 -12.38 -18.41 23.69
C GLY A 161 -11.31 -18.50 22.59
N ARG A 162 -10.10 -19.00 22.88
CA ARG A 162 -9.00 -19.08 21.90
C ARG A 162 -8.21 -20.39 22.05
N ALA A 163 -8.16 -21.19 20.99
CA ALA A 163 -7.40 -22.44 20.99
C ALA A 163 -5.88 -22.22 21.09
N ALA A 164 -5.11 -23.25 21.40
CA ALA A 164 -3.65 -23.22 21.25
C ALA A 164 -3.27 -23.11 19.76
N TYR A 165 -2.15 -22.45 19.43
CA TYR A 165 -1.63 -22.44 18.05
C TYR A 165 -1.43 -23.85 17.49
N ALA A 166 -1.00 -24.80 18.32
CA ALA A 166 -0.86 -26.20 17.94
C ALA A 166 -2.17 -26.85 17.46
N ILE A 167 -3.34 -26.37 17.90
CA ILE A 167 -4.65 -26.85 17.45
C ILE A 167 -4.98 -26.22 16.10
N GLU A 168 -4.94 -24.89 16.01
CA GLU A 168 -5.26 -24.16 14.76
C GLU A 168 -4.35 -24.57 13.59
N LEU A 169 -3.05 -24.76 13.86
CA LEU A 169 -2.09 -25.21 12.85
C LEU A 169 -2.36 -26.64 12.35
N ARG A 170 -2.96 -27.51 13.17
CA ARG A 170 -3.35 -28.86 12.70
C ARG A 170 -4.52 -28.82 11.74
N GLU A 171 -5.37 -27.80 11.83
CA GLU A 171 -6.50 -27.61 10.90
C GLU A 171 -6.01 -27.06 9.55
N THR A 172 -5.00 -26.20 9.56
CA THR A 172 -4.47 -25.58 8.34
C THR A 172 -3.36 -26.39 7.69
N GLU A 173 -2.55 -27.08 8.48
CA GLU A 173 -1.36 -27.85 8.06
C GLU A 173 -1.32 -29.23 8.75
N PRO A 174 -2.25 -30.15 8.42
CA PRO A 174 -2.43 -31.41 9.14
C PRO A 174 -1.21 -32.35 9.09
N ALA A 175 -0.33 -32.19 8.09
CA ALA A 175 0.90 -32.96 7.98
C ALA A 175 2.02 -32.46 8.93
N MET A 176 1.87 -31.27 9.50
CA MET A 176 2.91 -30.67 10.34
C MET A 176 2.85 -31.21 11.78
N VAL A 177 3.93 -31.88 12.19
CA VAL A 177 4.13 -32.28 13.59
C VAL A 177 4.91 -31.18 14.31
N LEU A 178 4.20 -30.26 14.94
CA LEU A 178 4.78 -29.02 15.49
C LEU A 178 5.97 -29.24 16.45
N ALA A 179 5.95 -30.33 17.23
CA ALA A 179 7.00 -30.67 18.19
C ALA A 179 8.36 -30.96 17.53
N THR A 180 8.38 -31.50 16.31
CA THR A 180 9.60 -31.90 15.58
C THR A 180 9.88 -31.04 14.34
N THR A 181 8.93 -30.19 13.97
CA THR A 181 9.07 -29.26 12.84
C THR A 181 10.12 -28.21 13.16
N GLY A 182 11.05 -27.96 12.24
CA GLY A 182 12.09 -26.94 12.42
C GLY A 182 11.52 -25.52 12.50
N ASP A 183 12.17 -24.64 13.28
CA ASP A 183 11.67 -23.30 13.60
C ASP A 183 11.40 -22.43 12.35
N GLY A 184 12.26 -22.53 11.34
CA GLY A 184 12.09 -21.80 10.08
C GLY A 184 10.82 -22.20 9.33
N LEU A 185 10.48 -23.49 9.30
CA LEU A 185 9.27 -23.97 8.64
C LEU A 185 8.00 -23.55 9.39
N ILE A 186 8.06 -23.49 10.73
CA ILE A 186 6.96 -22.93 11.54
C ILE A 186 6.72 -21.47 11.15
N LEU A 187 7.79 -20.68 11.04
CA LEU A 187 7.68 -19.28 10.60
C LEU A 187 7.13 -19.18 9.16
N ASP A 188 7.59 -20.01 8.22
CA ASP A 188 7.10 -20.01 6.84
C ASP A 188 5.59 -20.32 6.74
N VAL A 189 5.11 -21.32 7.49
CA VAL A 189 3.69 -21.67 7.58
C VAL A 189 2.87 -20.51 8.15
N CYS A 190 3.31 -19.95 9.28
CA CYS A 190 2.61 -18.83 9.90
C CYS A 190 2.62 -17.58 9.02
N ALA A 191 3.71 -17.32 8.28
CA ALA A 191 3.78 -16.22 7.33
C ALA A 191 2.78 -16.39 6.17
N ARG A 192 2.58 -17.62 5.67
CA ARG A 192 1.52 -17.91 4.68
C ARG A 192 0.13 -17.64 5.24
N ALA A 193 -0.13 -18.03 6.49
CA ALA A 193 -1.40 -17.76 7.15
C ALA A 193 -1.67 -16.25 7.25
N VAL A 194 -0.69 -15.46 7.72
CA VAL A 194 -0.81 -13.99 7.75
C VAL A 194 -1.00 -13.42 6.34
N ALA A 195 -0.29 -13.93 5.33
CA ALA A 195 -0.48 -13.51 3.95
C ALA A 195 -1.90 -13.85 3.43
N ALA A 196 -2.49 -14.98 3.83
CA ALA A 196 -3.88 -15.32 3.53
C ALA A 196 -4.85 -14.32 4.16
N TYR A 197 -4.60 -13.87 5.40
CA TYR A 197 -5.35 -12.78 6.01
C TYR A 197 -5.20 -11.45 5.24
N LEU A 198 -3.98 -11.05 4.88
CA LEU A 198 -3.78 -9.81 4.09
C LEU A 198 -4.44 -9.85 2.70
N ARG A 199 -4.70 -11.04 2.16
CA ARG A 199 -5.47 -11.21 0.91
C ARG A 199 -6.97 -10.94 1.08
N THR A 200 -7.50 -10.99 2.30
CA THR A 200 -8.90 -10.65 2.58
C THR A 200 -9.12 -9.14 2.76
N ILE A 201 -8.06 -8.39 3.09
CA ILE A 201 -8.11 -6.94 3.26
C ILE A 201 -8.23 -6.27 1.88
N ARG A 202 -9.46 -6.03 1.44
CA ARG A 202 -9.80 -5.53 0.10
C ARG A 202 -10.79 -4.39 0.14
N LEU A 203 -10.67 -3.48 -0.83
CA LEU A 203 -11.71 -2.48 -1.09
C LEU A 203 -12.96 -3.15 -1.69
N PRO A 204 -14.17 -2.60 -1.46
CA PRO A 204 -15.42 -3.17 -1.99
C PRO A 204 -15.43 -3.24 -3.52
N ARG A 205 -15.92 -4.37 -4.04
CA ARG A 205 -16.07 -4.65 -5.47
C ARG A 205 -17.49 -5.11 -5.78
N ASP A 206 -17.96 -4.84 -7.00
CA ASP A 206 -19.21 -5.40 -7.53
C ASP A 206 -19.04 -6.86 -7.97
N ALA A 207 -20.14 -7.48 -8.43
CA ALA A 207 -20.16 -8.88 -8.87
C ALA A 207 -19.20 -9.16 -10.05
N GLU A 208 -18.84 -8.13 -10.80
CA GLU A 208 -17.88 -8.19 -11.91
C GLU A 208 -16.45 -7.86 -11.47
N GLY A 209 -16.19 -7.73 -10.16
CA GLY A 209 -14.87 -7.47 -9.59
C GLY A 209 -14.38 -6.03 -9.71
N ARG A 210 -15.25 -5.09 -10.10
CA ARG A 210 -14.90 -3.67 -10.26
C ARG A 210 -15.10 -2.93 -8.94
N HIS A 211 -14.25 -1.95 -8.64
CA HIS A 211 -14.43 -1.10 -7.46
C HIS A 211 -15.80 -0.42 -7.49
N SER A 212 -16.47 -0.38 -6.34
CA SER A 212 -17.86 0.09 -6.21
C SER A 212 -18.12 0.95 -4.97
N GLY A 213 -17.10 1.13 -4.12
CA GLY A 213 -17.27 1.70 -2.79
C GLY A 213 -17.25 3.22 -2.71
N SER A 214 -16.76 3.93 -3.75
CA SER A 214 -16.50 5.37 -3.68
C SER A 214 -17.50 6.22 -4.46
N PRO A 215 -17.65 7.53 -4.13
CA PRO A 215 -18.42 8.47 -4.95
C PRO A 215 -17.98 8.51 -6.41
N TYR A 216 -16.67 8.40 -6.68
CA TYR A 216 -16.13 8.26 -8.02
C TYR A 216 -16.69 7.04 -8.76
N ASP A 217 -16.65 5.87 -8.13
CA ASP A 217 -17.15 4.64 -8.75
C ASP A 217 -18.68 4.73 -9.01
N ALA A 218 -19.42 5.37 -8.10
CA ALA A 218 -20.84 5.66 -8.27
C ALA A 218 -21.10 6.65 -9.43
N PHE A 219 -20.29 7.70 -9.58
CA PHE A 219 -20.38 8.65 -10.69
C PHE A 219 -20.13 7.97 -12.03
N LEU A 220 -19.09 7.13 -12.12
CA LEU A 220 -18.84 6.35 -13.33
C LEU A 220 -20.03 5.46 -13.69
N SER A 221 -20.60 4.78 -12.70
CA SER A 221 -21.76 3.91 -12.90
C SER A 221 -23.00 4.70 -13.35
N ALA A 222 -23.33 5.81 -12.69
CA ALA A 222 -24.50 6.64 -12.99
C ALA A 222 -24.46 7.18 -14.42
N ASN A 223 -23.27 7.53 -14.90
CA ASN A 223 -23.05 8.08 -16.25
C ASN A 223 -22.72 7.01 -17.31
N ARG A 224 -22.80 5.72 -16.96
CA ARG A 224 -22.44 4.59 -17.85
C ARG A 224 -21.03 4.72 -18.44
N LEU A 225 -20.10 5.26 -17.66
CA LEU A 225 -18.71 5.43 -18.05
C LEU A 225 -17.92 4.11 -17.90
N PRO A 226 -16.80 3.97 -18.63
CA PRO A 226 -15.89 2.85 -18.47
C PRO A 226 -15.35 2.72 -17.03
N ARG A 227 -15.52 1.54 -16.41
CA ARG A 227 -15.07 1.23 -15.04
C ARG A 227 -13.86 0.27 -14.95
N ALA A 228 -13.39 -0.21 -16.09
CA ALA A 228 -12.23 -1.09 -16.22
C ALA A 228 -11.65 -1.02 -17.65
N PRO A 229 -10.39 -1.46 -17.85
CA PRO A 229 -9.83 -1.68 -19.18
C PRO A 229 -10.64 -2.71 -19.98
N ASN A 230 -10.74 -2.50 -21.28
CA ASN A 230 -11.25 -3.50 -22.22
C ASN A 230 -10.23 -4.65 -22.38
N PRO A 231 -10.63 -5.84 -22.87
CA PRO A 231 -9.68 -6.89 -23.22
C PRO A 231 -8.58 -6.38 -24.16
N GLY A 232 -7.31 -6.55 -23.77
CA GLY A 232 -6.14 -6.09 -24.51
C GLY A 232 -5.79 -4.61 -24.34
N GLU A 233 -6.61 -3.83 -23.63
CA GLU A 233 -6.33 -2.42 -23.33
C GLU A 233 -5.44 -2.31 -22.09
N THR A 234 -4.36 -1.53 -22.21
CA THR A 234 -3.51 -1.19 -21.07
C THR A 234 -4.22 -0.22 -20.11
N PRO A 235 -3.83 -0.19 -18.82
CA PRO A 235 -4.36 0.79 -17.87
C PRO A 235 -4.23 2.25 -18.36
N HIS A 236 -3.13 2.62 -19.02
CA HIS A 236 -2.95 3.97 -19.58
C HIS A 236 -3.89 4.26 -20.76
N GLU A 237 -4.14 3.28 -21.63
CA GLU A 237 -5.14 3.42 -22.70
C GLU A 237 -6.55 3.60 -22.13
N TYR A 238 -6.88 2.82 -21.09
CA TYR A 238 -8.12 2.97 -20.34
C TYR A 238 -8.25 4.39 -19.74
N ALA A 239 -7.20 4.91 -19.11
CA ALA A 239 -7.17 6.26 -18.55
C ALA A 239 -7.46 7.32 -19.64
N ARG A 240 -6.85 7.20 -20.81
CA ARG A 240 -7.07 8.10 -21.96
C ARG A 240 -8.50 8.01 -22.49
N ARG A 241 -9.04 6.79 -22.64
CA ARG A 241 -10.43 6.57 -23.08
C ARG A 241 -11.44 7.11 -22.08
N LEU A 242 -11.20 6.90 -20.79
CA LEU A 242 -12.05 7.43 -19.72
C LEU A 242 -12.05 8.96 -19.75
N HIS A 243 -10.88 9.59 -19.83
CA HIS A 243 -10.76 11.06 -19.94
C HIS A 243 -11.53 11.61 -21.15
N ALA A 244 -11.38 11.01 -22.33
CA ALA A 244 -12.09 11.42 -23.54
C ALA A 244 -13.62 11.30 -23.38
N THR A 245 -14.09 10.22 -22.76
CA THR A 245 -15.52 9.99 -22.53
C THR A 245 -16.09 11.00 -21.53
N VAL A 246 -15.35 11.30 -20.46
CA VAL A 246 -15.72 12.30 -19.44
C VAL A 246 -15.72 13.72 -20.01
N ALA A 247 -14.81 14.02 -20.93
CA ALA A 247 -14.78 15.30 -21.65
C ALA A 247 -15.99 15.47 -22.58
N ALA A 248 -16.53 14.37 -23.12
CA ALA A 248 -17.70 14.36 -23.99
C ALA A 248 -19.04 14.43 -23.24
N LEU A 249 -19.06 14.25 -21.90
CA LEU A 249 -20.29 14.33 -21.11
C LEU A 249 -20.89 15.75 -21.14
N ARG A 250 -22.12 15.86 -21.66
CA ARG A 250 -22.89 17.12 -21.72
C ARG A 250 -23.80 17.35 -20.52
N GLN A 251 -24.39 16.28 -19.99
CA GLN A 251 -25.31 16.31 -18.85
C GLN A 251 -24.86 15.27 -17.81
N PRO A 252 -23.81 15.56 -17.01
CA PRO A 252 -23.35 14.64 -15.99
C PRO A 252 -24.43 14.38 -14.94
N ILE A 253 -24.66 13.12 -14.61
CA ILE A 253 -25.46 12.70 -13.47
C ILE A 253 -24.55 12.69 -12.25
N PHE A 254 -24.67 13.72 -11.41
CA PHE A 254 -23.90 13.83 -10.18
C PHE A 254 -24.42 12.89 -9.08
N VAL A 255 -23.54 12.58 -8.14
CA VAL A 255 -23.84 11.74 -6.98
C VAL A 255 -23.87 12.61 -5.74
N ASP A 256 -24.94 12.52 -4.96
CA ASP A 256 -25.06 13.14 -3.65
C ASP A 256 -25.93 12.24 -2.77
N ASP A 257 -25.30 11.53 -1.82
CA ASP A 257 -25.97 10.65 -0.88
C ASP A 257 -25.53 11.01 0.55
N PRO A 258 -26.24 11.90 1.25
CA PRO A 258 -25.87 12.31 2.61
C PRO A 258 -26.09 11.20 3.64
N ALA A 259 -26.85 10.14 3.30
CA ALA A 259 -27.06 8.99 4.18
C ALA A 259 -25.86 8.04 4.16
N ARG A 260 -25.14 7.97 3.03
CA ARG A 260 -23.82 7.32 2.96
C ARG A 260 -22.76 8.25 3.52
N ARG A 261 -22.15 7.86 4.63
CA ARG A 261 -20.98 8.55 5.16
C ARG A 261 -19.72 7.94 4.59
N LEU A 262 -18.77 8.79 4.20
CA LEU A 262 -17.41 8.37 3.96
C LEU A 262 -16.76 7.95 5.28
N THR A 263 -15.74 7.10 5.18
CA THR A 263 -15.02 6.55 6.34
C THR A 263 -14.11 7.58 7.04
N ALA A 264 -14.20 8.85 6.68
CA ALA A 264 -13.61 9.98 7.38
C ALA A 264 -14.73 10.96 7.72
N GLY A 265 -14.94 11.22 9.02
CA GLY A 265 -16.03 12.06 9.51
C GLY A 265 -16.12 13.42 8.82
N SER A 266 -17.37 13.86 8.60
CA SER A 266 -17.85 15.12 7.97
C SER A 266 -17.90 15.22 6.44
N GLN A 267 -17.24 14.33 5.68
CA GLN A 267 -17.34 14.37 4.21
C GLN A 267 -18.59 13.62 3.72
N SER A 268 -19.43 14.30 2.93
CA SER A 268 -20.59 13.71 2.26
C SER A 268 -20.15 12.75 1.15
N PHE A 269 -20.87 11.63 0.96
CA PHE A 269 -20.68 10.77 -0.21
C PHE A 269 -21.17 11.51 -1.46
N ARG A 270 -20.26 12.25 -2.10
CA ARG A 270 -20.59 13.20 -3.16
C ARG A 270 -19.57 13.14 -4.30
N PHE A 271 -20.09 13.30 -5.52
CA PHE A 271 -19.32 13.59 -6.72
C PHE A 271 -20.10 14.60 -7.56
N GLY A 272 -19.73 15.88 -7.44
CA GLY A 272 -20.36 17.04 -8.08
C GLY A 272 -19.46 17.73 -9.11
N GLU A 273 -19.73 19.01 -9.36
CA GLU A 273 -18.98 19.81 -10.34
C GLU A 273 -17.51 20.02 -9.96
N GLU A 274 -17.24 20.17 -8.66
CA GLU A 274 -15.88 20.39 -8.15
C GLU A 274 -15.02 19.14 -8.31
N GLU A 275 -15.55 17.97 -7.93
CA GLU A 275 -14.89 16.68 -8.12
C GLU A 275 -14.70 16.37 -9.62
N LEU A 276 -15.68 16.70 -10.47
CA LEU A 276 -15.54 16.55 -11.92
C LEU A 276 -14.45 17.48 -12.50
N ARG A 277 -14.32 18.71 -11.99
CA ARG A 277 -13.23 19.62 -12.35
C ARG A 277 -11.89 19.02 -11.94
N GLY A 278 -11.79 18.50 -10.71
CA GLY A 278 -10.60 17.82 -10.21
C GLY A 278 -10.20 16.61 -11.04
N MET A 279 -11.16 15.74 -11.35
CA MET A 279 -10.98 14.59 -12.21
C MET A 279 -10.40 15.01 -13.56
N ARG A 280 -10.95 16.06 -14.18
CA ARG A 280 -10.41 16.58 -15.46
C ARG A 280 -8.97 17.05 -15.34
N ILE A 281 -8.57 17.70 -14.25
CA ILE A 281 -7.19 18.12 -14.03
C ILE A 281 -6.27 16.91 -13.81
N PHE A 282 -6.73 15.92 -13.02
CA PHE A 282 -5.99 14.70 -12.70
C PHE A 282 -5.61 13.90 -13.96
N PHE A 283 -6.57 13.75 -14.88
CA PHE A 283 -6.38 13.02 -16.13
C PHE A 283 -5.71 13.85 -17.24
N ARG A 284 -5.75 15.20 -17.15
CA ARG A 284 -5.15 16.07 -18.16
C ARG A 284 -3.63 16.03 -18.09
N GLY A 285 -3.00 15.86 -19.25
CA GLY A 285 -1.55 15.73 -19.38
C GLY A 285 -1.13 14.32 -19.81
N ALA A 286 -1.94 13.31 -19.46
CA ALA A 286 -1.67 11.90 -19.73
C ALA A 286 -1.84 11.48 -21.22
N MET A 287 -1.76 12.46 -22.12
CA MET A 287 -2.10 12.37 -23.53
C MET A 287 -1.02 12.96 -24.45
N GLY A 288 0.20 13.17 -23.93
CA GLY A 288 1.29 13.83 -24.63
C GLY A 288 1.26 15.35 -24.46
N TYR A 289 2.45 15.94 -24.35
CA TYR A 289 2.77 17.36 -24.11
C TYR A 289 1.67 18.36 -24.49
N VAL A 290 0.73 18.63 -23.57
CA VAL A 290 -0.11 19.82 -23.65
C VAL A 290 0.51 20.87 -22.75
N ARG A 291 1.01 21.97 -23.33
CA ARG A 291 1.40 23.19 -22.61
C ARG A 291 0.18 23.95 -22.04
N SER A 292 -0.76 23.22 -21.45
CA SER A 292 -1.95 23.81 -20.84
C SER A 292 -1.65 24.18 -19.39
N ALA A 293 -2.16 25.32 -18.95
CA ALA A 293 -2.35 25.55 -17.53
C ALA A 293 -3.32 24.49 -16.98
N SER A 294 -3.13 24.08 -15.72
CA SER A 294 -3.99 23.09 -15.04
C SER A 294 -3.94 21.68 -15.64
N ALA A 295 -2.74 21.15 -15.86
CA ALA A 295 -2.50 19.77 -16.27
C ALA A 295 -1.81 19.00 -15.14
N GLY A 296 -2.55 18.18 -14.41
CA GLY A 296 -2.00 17.44 -13.27
C GLY A 296 -1.06 16.32 -13.68
N ASN A 297 -1.25 15.72 -14.85
CA ASN A 297 -0.52 14.56 -15.35
C ASN A 297 -0.49 13.38 -14.34
N CYS A 298 -1.43 13.35 -13.39
CA CYS A 298 -1.40 12.44 -12.25
C CYS A 298 -1.64 10.99 -12.69
N ALA A 299 -2.48 10.81 -13.70
CA ALA A 299 -2.84 9.50 -14.24
C ALA A 299 -1.70 8.78 -14.99
N GLU A 300 -0.53 9.40 -15.20
CA GLU A 300 0.65 8.71 -15.76
C GLU A 300 1.28 7.73 -14.75
N CYS A 301 1.27 8.09 -13.45
CA CYS A 301 1.73 7.21 -12.37
C CYS A 301 0.55 6.61 -11.59
N HIS A 302 -0.49 7.40 -11.31
CA HIS A 302 -1.69 6.96 -10.59
C HIS A 302 -2.78 6.47 -11.55
N VAL A 303 -2.46 5.40 -12.29
CA VAL A 303 -3.27 4.90 -13.40
C VAL A 303 -4.52 4.16 -12.88
N PRO A 304 -5.75 4.49 -13.32
CA PRO A 304 -6.95 3.74 -12.93
C PRO A 304 -6.98 2.34 -13.57
N PRO A 305 -7.78 1.39 -13.05
CA PRO A 305 -8.74 1.57 -11.97
C PRO A 305 -8.13 1.51 -10.57
N GLN A 306 -6.91 1.00 -10.38
CA GLN A 306 -6.23 0.90 -9.08
C GLN A 306 -5.63 2.24 -8.62
N PHE A 307 -5.50 3.22 -9.51
CA PHE A 307 -4.85 4.51 -9.27
C PHE A 307 -3.38 4.39 -8.83
N THR A 308 -2.68 3.43 -9.44
CA THR A 308 -1.24 3.19 -9.30
C THR A 308 -0.77 2.32 -10.46
N ASP A 309 0.44 2.57 -10.95
CA ASP A 309 1.17 1.72 -11.89
C ASP A 309 2.08 0.69 -11.21
N PHE A 310 2.14 0.73 -9.87
CA PHE A 310 3.02 -0.07 -9.01
C PHE A 310 4.51 0.01 -9.38
N ALA A 311 4.92 1.05 -10.12
CA ALA A 311 6.30 1.33 -10.47
C ALA A 311 6.93 2.29 -9.44
N PHE A 312 8.21 2.62 -9.64
CA PHE A 312 8.97 3.48 -8.75
C PHE A 312 9.28 4.81 -9.41
N HIS A 313 8.85 5.90 -8.77
CA HIS A 313 9.03 7.26 -9.27
C HIS A 313 9.62 8.18 -8.22
N ASN A 314 10.39 9.16 -8.68
CA ASN A 314 10.86 10.26 -7.84
C ASN A 314 9.90 11.45 -8.02
N THR A 315 9.13 11.74 -6.97
CA THR A 315 8.17 12.85 -6.94
C THR A 315 8.74 14.12 -6.28
N GLY A 316 10.02 14.07 -5.87
CA GLY A 316 10.71 15.18 -5.23
C GLY A 316 10.43 15.29 -3.73
N ALA A 317 9.62 14.41 -3.13
CA ALA A 317 9.34 14.42 -1.69
C ALA A 317 10.61 14.33 -0.83
N THR A 318 11.55 13.43 -1.16
CA THR A 318 12.84 13.35 -0.46
C THR A 318 13.62 14.64 -0.57
N GLN A 319 13.72 15.20 -1.78
CA GLN A 319 14.44 16.45 -2.02
C GLN A 319 13.80 17.60 -1.24
N ASP A 320 12.47 17.71 -1.26
CA ASP A 320 11.74 18.75 -0.55
C ASP A 320 12.03 18.72 0.96
N ARG A 321 11.96 17.52 1.57
CA ARG A 321 12.25 17.36 2.99
C ARG A 321 13.71 17.61 3.32
N TYR A 322 14.63 17.12 2.49
CA TYR A 322 16.07 17.32 2.70
C TYR A 322 16.45 18.80 2.57
N ASP A 323 15.97 19.48 1.53
CA ASP A 323 16.22 20.90 1.28
C ASP A 323 15.59 21.79 2.38
N ALA A 324 14.47 21.38 2.99
CA ALA A 324 13.90 22.08 4.14
C ALA A 324 14.83 22.08 5.37
N VAL A 325 15.70 21.07 5.51
CA VAL A 325 16.65 20.94 6.62
C VAL A 325 18.00 21.58 6.29
N HIS A 326 18.50 21.37 5.06
CA HIS A 326 19.86 21.69 4.64
C HIS A 326 19.98 22.91 3.71
N GLY A 327 18.86 23.46 3.24
CA GLY A 327 18.82 24.58 2.30
C GLY A 327 18.44 24.15 0.88
N ALA A 328 17.88 25.08 0.11
CA ALA A 328 17.40 24.82 -1.25
C ALA A 328 18.51 24.30 -2.17
N GLY A 329 18.24 23.21 -2.90
CA GLY A 329 19.17 22.59 -3.83
C GLY A 329 20.24 21.71 -3.18
N ALA A 330 20.22 21.53 -1.86
CA ALA A 330 21.21 20.71 -1.16
C ALA A 330 21.12 19.23 -1.56
N PHE A 331 19.91 18.68 -1.74
CA PHE A 331 19.73 17.29 -2.16
C PHE A 331 20.23 17.04 -3.59
N ALA A 332 20.06 18.03 -4.47
CA ALA A 332 20.53 17.93 -5.85
C ALA A 332 22.05 17.80 -5.94
N ASN A 333 22.76 18.38 -4.96
CA ASN A 333 24.22 18.35 -4.84
C ASN A 333 24.72 17.29 -3.85
N LEU A 334 23.84 16.45 -3.30
CA LEU A 334 24.21 15.43 -2.32
C LEU A 334 25.15 14.40 -2.96
N GLU A 335 26.33 14.22 -2.39
CA GLU A 335 27.27 13.18 -2.84
C GLU A 335 26.73 11.80 -2.45
N VAL A 336 26.52 10.94 -3.45
CA VAL A 336 26.06 9.57 -3.26
C VAL A 336 27.10 8.65 -3.90
N PRO A 337 27.58 7.60 -3.20
CA PRO A 337 28.64 6.74 -3.70
C PRO A 337 28.21 6.00 -4.98
N SER A 338 29.19 5.76 -5.85
CA SER A 338 29.05 4.83 -6.97
C SER A 338 28.76 3.40 -6.49
N LEU A 339 28.32 2.52 -7.39
CA LEU A 339 28.12 1.11 -7.10
C LEU A 339 29.41 0.45 -6.57
N ALA A 340 30.57 0.84 -7.10
CA ALA A 340 31.87 0.31 -6.68
C ALA A 340 32.21 0.73 -5.24
N GLU A 341 32.07 2.02 -4.92
CA GLU A 341 32.31 2.55 -3.57
C GLU A 341 31.33 1.96 -2.55
N ARG A 342 30.05 1.86 -2.93
CA ARG A 342 29.01 1.26 -2.10
C ARG A 342 29.33 -0.20 -1.75
N ASN A 343 29.76 -0.98 -2.75
CA ASN A 343 30.07 -2.40 -2.55
C ASN A 343 31.40 -2.64 -1.84
N ALA A 344 32.33 -1.68 -1.91
CA ALA A 344 33.60 -1.74 -1.19
C ALA A 344 33.42 -1.52 0.32
N ASP A 345 32.39 -0.79 0.73
CA ASP A 345 32.10 -0.47 2.14
C ASP A 345 30.59 -0.55 2.45
N PRO A 346 30.00 -1.76 2.51
CA PRO A 346 28.58 -1.93 2.77
C PRO A 346 28.18 -1.48 4.20
N GLU A 347 29.08 -1.56 5.17
CA GLU A 347 28.85 -1.07 6.54
C GLU A 347 28.59 0.45 6.57
N ARG A 348 29.19 1.21 5.66
CA ARG A 348 28.97 2.66 5.59
C ARG A 348 27.70 3.04 4.83
N TRP A 349 27.34 2.27 3.81
CA TRP A 349 26.40 2.76 2.78
C TRP A 349 25.09 1.98 2.65
N LEU A 350 25.02 0.74 3.14
CA LEU A 350 23.83 -0.09 3.01
C LEU A 350 23.06 -0.22 4.33
N PRO A 351 21.77 -0.59 4.28
CA PRO A 351 21.03 -0.94 5.48
C PRO A 351 21.61 -2.18 6.18
N PRO A 352 21.47 -2.30 7.51
CA PRO A 352 21.94 -3.46 8.26
C PRO A 352 21.43 -4.79 7.69
N ALA A 353 22.35 -5.73 7.52
CA ALA A 353 22.05 -7.10 7.09
C ALA A 353 22.95 -8.10 7.81
N ALA A 354 22.66 -9.39 7.71
CA ALA A 354 23.47 -10.42 8.36
C ALA A 354 24.98 -10.37 8.01
N THR A 355 25.34 -9.85 6.82
CA THR A 355 26.73 -9.71 6.37
C THR A 355 27.40 -8.40 6.79
N HIS A 356 26.62 -7.41 7.24
CA HIS A 356 27.06 -6.09 7.71
C HIS A 356 26.05 -5.58 8.75
N PRO A 357 26.01 -6.20 9.95
CA PRO A 357 24.93 -5.98 10.90
C PRO A 357 25.01 -4.64 11.64
N ARG A 358 26.15 -3.94 11.53
CA ARG A 358 26.40 -2.65 12.20
C ARG A 358 26.34 -1.47 11.24
N ALA A 359 25.72 -1.67 10.07
CA ALA A 359 25.77 -0.68 9.02
C ALA A 359 25.07 0.62 9.44
N ALA A 360 25.60 1.75 9.01
CA ALA A 360 25.19 3.07 9.48
C ALA A 360 23.80 3.50 8.98
N ASP A 361 23.32 2.91 7.87
CA ASP A 361 22.04 3.22 7.21
C ASP A 361 21.75 4.72 6.95
N PRO A 362 22.71 5.51 6.45
CA PRO A 362 22.50 6.95 6.26
C PRO A 362 21.40 7.24 5.21
N TRP A 363 21.14 6.28 4.31
CA TRP A 363 20.27 6.45 3.15
C TRP A 363 18.86 5.88 3.31
N ARG A 364 18.52 5.43 4.53
CA ARG A 364 17.16 5.12 4.98
C ARG A 364 16.87 5.92 6.27
N SER A 365 17.25 7.20 6.27
CA SER A 365 17.19 8.06 7.46
C SER A 365 16.45 9.37 7.21
N VAL A 366 15.93 9.96 8.29
CA VAL A 366 15.36 11.31 8.24
C VAL A 366 16.49 12.33 8.09
N PRO A 367 16.33 13.36 7.22
CA PRO A 367 17.31 14.43 7.14
C PRO A 367 17.57 15.11 8.49
N ASP A 368 18.85 15.28 8.83
CA ASP A 368 19.33 15.82 10.10
C ASP A 368 20.49 16.78 9.85
N ARG A 369 20.39 18.02 10.36
CA ARG A 369 21.43 19.05 10.21
C ARG A 369 22.80 18.60 10.73
N ALA A 370 22.84 17.78 11.77
CA ALA A 370 24.09 17.28 12.34
C ALA A 370 24.70 16.15 11.50
N GLN A 371 23.91 15.53 10.61
CA GLN A 371 24.30 14.37 9.80
C GLN A 371 23.95 14.63 8.33
N PRO A 372 24.78 15.41 7.60
CA PRO A 372 24.49 15.81 6.21
C PRO A 372 24.35 14.65 5.21
N ALA A 373 24.81 13.44 5.56
CA ALA A 373 24.60 12.26 4.74
C ALA A 373 23.23 11.59 4.97
N HIS A 374 22.39 12.09 5.89
CA HIS A 374 21.11 11.45 6.19
C HIS A 374 20.02 11.87 5.20
N ALA A 375 19.50 10.91 4.45
CA ALA A 375 18.34 11.07 3.58
C ALA A 375 17.67 9.71 3.36
N ASP A 376 16.48 9.70 2.76
CA ASP A 376 15.86 8.45 2.28
C ASP A 376 15.96 8.36 0.77
N LEU A 377 16.88 7.52 0.28
CA LEU A 377 17.12 7.33 -1.15
C LEU A 377 16.19 6.29 -1.80
N GLY A 378 15.27 5.68 -1.04
CA GLY A 378 14.27 4.77 -1.58
C GLY A 378 14.89 3.52 -2.22
N LEU A 379 14.49 3.23 -3.45
CA LEU A 379 14.91 2.05 -4.23
C LEU A 379 16.43 1.91 -4.39
N TRP A 380 17.21 2.99 -4.23
CA TRP A 380 18.67 2.94 -4.24
C TRP A 380 19.26 1.98 -3.20
N ASN A 381 18.64 1.88 -2.02
CA ASN A 381 19.07 0.96 -0.96
C ASN A 381 18.87 -0.53 -1.32
N VAL A 382 17.95 -0.80 -2.25
CA VAL A 382 17.54 -2.16 -2.62
C VAL A 382 18.22 -2.61 -3.91
N TYR A 383 18.29 -1.74 -4.93
CA TYR A 383 18.86 -2.11 -6.22
C TYR A 383 20.33 -2.53 -6.10
N ALA A 384 20.67 -3.68 -6.70
CA ALA A 384 22.01 -4.25 -6.70
C ALA A 384 22.57 -4.53 -5.28
N ASN A 385 21.71 -4.65 -4.27
CA ASN A 385 22.10 -5.04 -2.92
C ASN A 385 22.09 -6.57 -2.79
N SER A 386 23.25 -7.18 -2.52
CA SER A 386 23.38 -8.64 -2.39
C SER A 386 22.68 -9.22 -1.17
N ALA A 387 22.36 -8.40 -0.15
CA ALA A 387 21.57 -8.82 1.00
C ALA A 387 20.07 -8.92 0.69
N MET A 388 19.62 -8.39 -0.46
CA MET A 388 18.21 -8.38 -0.89
C MET A 388 18.07 -9.05 -2.27
N PRO A 389 18.35 -10.36 -2.42
CA PRO A 389 18.35 -11.01 -3.73
C PRO A 389 16.96 -11.17 -4.37
N ALA A 390 15.91 -11.35 -3.55
CA ALA A 390 14.55 -11.64 -4.01
C ALA A 390 13.95 -10.58 -4.97
N PRO A 391 14.01 -9.26 -4.68
CA PRO A 391 13.40 -8.26 -5.56
C PRO A 391 14.19 -7.96 -6.85
N GLN A 392 15.46 -8.37 -6.96
CA GLN A 392 16.37 -7.90 -8.02
C GLN A 392 15.87 -8.21 -9.44
N VAL A 393 15.36 -9.42 -9.67
CA VAL A 393 14.85 -9.82 -11.01
C VAL A 393 13.71 -8.93 -11.46
N VAL A 394 12.81 -8.58 -10.54
CA VAL A 394 11.66 -7.73 -10.86
C VAL A 394 12.11 -6.28 -11.09
N ILE A 395 13.01 -5.77 -10.25
CA ILE A 395 13.56 -4.41 -10.39
C ILE A 395 14.28 -4.27 -11.74
N GLU A 396 15.13 -5.23 -12.11
CA GLU A 396 15.82 -5.24 -13.41
C GLU A 396 14.83 -5.27 -14.58
N ARG A 397 13.77 -6.09 -14.49
CA ARG A 397 12.72 -6.14 -15.52
C ARG A 397 11.97 -4.81 -15.66
N GLN A 398 11.78 -4.06 -14.58
CA GLN A 398 11.14 -2.74 -14.61
C GLN A 398 12.06 -1.65 -15.15
N LEU A 399 13.29 -1.57 -14.65
CA LEU A 399 14.18 -0.44 -14.89
C LEU A 399 15.14 -0.64 -16.08
N ASN A 400 15.45 -1.89 -16.42
CA ASN A 400 16.42 -2.25 -17.44
C ASN A 400 15.88 -3.40 -18.30
N ARG A 401 14.62 -3.30 -18.75
CA ARG A 401 13.93 -4.37 -19.50
C ARG A 401 14.70 -4.89 -20.71
N ALA A 402 15.42 -4.00 -21.41
CA ALA A 402 16.25 -4.37 -22.57
C ALA A 402 17.61 -4.97 -22.18
N GLY A 403 18.02 -4.87 -20.90
CA GLY A 403 19.30 -5.34 -20.39
C GLY A 403 20.51 -4.55 -20.92
N THR A 404 20.29 -3.38 -21.49
CA THR A 404 21.32 -2.59 -22.19
C THR A 404 21.98 -1.54 -21.31
N LEU A 405 21.37 -1.19 -20.17
CA LEU A 405 21.92 -0.19 -19.26
C LEU A 405 22.99 -0.80 -18.35
N ALA A 406 24.10 -0.09 -18.18
CA ALA A 406 25.09 -0.43 -17.16
C ALA A 406 24.47 -0.31 -15.76
N ARG A 407 24.81 -1.23 -14.85
CA ARG A 407 24.27 -1.25 -13.47
C ARG A 407 24.48 0.06 -12.72
N GLU A 408 25.59 0.75 -12.96
CA GLU A 408 25.85 2.08 -12.38
C GLU A 408 24.81 3.11 -12.82
N ALA A 409 24.44 3.12 -14.10
CA ALA A 409 23.42 4.04 -14.61
C ALA A 409 22.03 3.72 -14.04
N VAL A 410 21.72 2.43 -13.87
CA VAL A 410 20.47 1.99 -13.22
C VAL A 410 20.45 2.40 -11.74
N LEU A 411 21.55 2.19 -11.01
CA LEU A 411 21.68 2.61 -9.61
C LEU A 411 21.51 4.13 -9.47
N SER A 412 22.19 4.91 -10.30
CA SER A 412 22.04 6.36 -10.30
C SER A 412 20.59 6.79 -10.56
N ALA A 413 19.86 6.06 -11.41
CA ALA A 413 18.46 6.36 -11.71
C ALA A 413 17.51 6.02 -10.55
N THR A 414 17.86 5.13 -9.62
CA THR A 414 16.97 4.69 -8.52
C THR A 414 16.90 5.65 -7.33
N LEU A 415 17.74 6.69 -7.30
CA LEU A 415 17.78 7.69 -6.24
C LEU A 415 16.42 8.36 -6.02
N ALA A 416 15.96 8.34 -4.77
CA ALA A 416 14.71 8.91 -4.30
C ALA A 416 13.46 8.39 -5.04
N ARG A 417 13.53 7.17 -5.60
CA ARG A 417 12.36 6.52 -6.19
C ARG A 417 11.63 5.66 -5.17
N PHE A 418 10.33 5.85 -5.09
CA PHE A 418 9.43 5.08 -4.24
C PHE A 418 8.27 4.53 -5.05
N LYS A 419 7.73 3.39 -4.61
CA LYS A 419 6.60 2.72 -5.22
C LYS A 419 5.39 3.65 -5.21
N THR A 420 4.74 3.85 -6.36
CA THR A 420 3.51 4.63 -6.45
C THR A 420 2.43 4.00 -5.55
N PRO A 421 1.95 4.67 -4.49
CA PRO A 421 0.83 4.16 -3.72
C PRO A 421 -0.46 4.32 -4.53
N SER A 422 -1.45 3.45 -4.29
CA SER A 422 -2.81 3.74 -4.74
C SER A 422 -3.31 5.01 -4.04
N VAL A 423 -3.99 5.89 -4.78
CA VAL A 423 -4.72 7.03 -4.18
C VAL A 423 -6.20 6.72 -3.94
N ARG A 424 -6.63 5.45 -4.06
CA ARG A 424 -7.92 5.03 -3.52
C ARG A 424 -7.87 5.11 -2.01
N ASN A 425 -8.94 5.61 -1.41
CA ASN A 425 -9.06 5.71 0.05
C ASN A 425 -7.98 6.58 0.72
N LEU A 426 -7.34 7.48 -0.06
CA LEU A 426 -6.29 8.41 0.38
C LEU A 426 -6.78 9.37 1.48
N GLY A 427 -5.92 9.67 2.45
CA GLY A 427 -6.15 10.68 3.49
C GLY A 427 -6.64 10.12 4.83
N ARG A 428 -6.91 8.82 4.89
CA ARG A 428 -7.37 8.13 6.11
C ARG A 428 -6.20 7.68 6.99
N GLU A 429 -5.08 7.44 6.34
CA GLU A 429 -3.76 7.14 6.87
C GLU A 429 -2.95 8.40 7.22
N ALA A 430 -3.49 9.61 6.97
CA ALA A 430 -2.76 10.86 7.18
C ALA A 430 -1.98 10.87 8.52
N PRO A 431 -0.67 11.22 8.49
CA PRO A 431 0.04 11.94 7.43
C PRO A 431 0.36 11.12 6.17
N LEU A 432 0.69 11.80 5.08
CA LEU A 432 0.86 11.27 3.72
C LEU A 432 2.34 11.32 3.28
N LEU A 433 2.61 10.69 2.13
CA LEU A 433 3.94 10.40 1.57
C LEU A 433 4.68 9.29 2.34
N HIS A 434 5.77 8.79 1.77
CA HIS A 434 6.54 7.68 2.34
C HIS A 434 7.12 7.99 3.72
N ASP A 435 7.19 9.27 4.09
CA ASP A 435 7.88 9.77 5.26
C ASP A 435 6.97 10.56 6.21
N GLY A 436 5.67 10.63 5.91
CA GLY A 436 4.67 11.34 6.70
C GLY A 436 4.85 12.87 6.73
N SER A 437 5.55 13.46 5.74
CA SER A 437 5.85 14.90 5.73
C SER A 437 4.65 15.80 5.40
N ALA A 438 3.61 15.27 4.75
CA ALA A 438 2.42 16.03 4.36
C ALA A 438 1.23 15.67 5.24
N LYS A 439 0.49 16.64 5.80
CA LYS A 439 -0.64 16.34 6.70
C LYS A 439 -1.96 16.16 5.95
N THR A 440 -2.10 16.85 4.82
CA THR A 440 -3.31 16.80 3.99
C THR A 440 -2.99 16.54 2.52
N VAL A 441 -4.02 16.24 1.73
CA VAL A 441 -3.89 16.08 0.28
C VAL A 441 -3.40 17.37 -0.36
N GLU A 442 -3.86 18.53 0.11
CA GLU A 442 -3.42 19.84 -0.38
C GLU A 442 -1.94 20.11 -0.07
N ASP A 443 -1.42 19.62 1.06
CA ASP A 443 0.02 19.69 1.35
C ASP A 443 0.82 18.92 0.29
N VAL A 444 0.38 17.71 -0.07
CA VAL A 444 1.01 16.91 -1.13
C VAL A 444 0.95 17.64 -2.46
N LEU A 445 -0.21 18.20 -2.84
CA LEU A 445 -0.37 18.93 -4.09
C LEU A 445 0.51 20.19 -4.15
N ARG A 446 0.71 20.89 -3.02
CA ARG A 446 1.64 22.02 -2.92
C ARG A 446 3.10 21.60 -3.07
N ILE A 447 3.49 20.46 -2.48
CA ILE A 447 4.83 19.87 -2.68
C ILE A 447 5.01 19.54 -4.17
N TYR A 448 4.05 18.84 -4.77
CA TYR A 448 4.11 18.41 -6.17
C TYR A 448 4.20 19.60 -7.13
N ARG A 449 3.43 20.66 -6.90
CA ARG A 449 3.52 21.91 -7.65
C ARG A 449 4.95 22.48 -7.62
N ARG A 450 5.52 22.67 -6.42
CA ARG A 450 6.88 23.21 -6.23
C ARG A 450 7.95 22.33 -6.86
N MET A 451 7.91 21.03 -6.60
CA MET A 451 8.91 20.10 -7.12
C MET A 451 8.84 19.97 -8.63
N SER A 452 7.64 20.06 -9.22
CA SER A 452 7.47 20.07 -10.67
C SER A 452 8.02 21.36 -11.30
N ASP A 453 7.91 22.52 -10.63
CA ASP A 453 8.59 23.75 -11.04
C ASP A 453 10.11 23.58 -11.06
N LEU A 454 10.70 22.99 -10.01
CA LEU A 454 12.13 22.69 -9.95
C LEU A 454 12.55 21.68 -11.02
N ALA A 455 11.74 20.66 -11.28
CA ALA A 455 11.99 19.69 -12.34
C ALA A 455 12.11 20.34 -13.72
N ARG A 456 11.24 21.29 -14.06
CA ARG A 456 11.35 22.06 -15.32
C ARG A 456 12.61 22.90 -15.41
N GLN A 457 13.05 23.42 -14.26
CA GLN A 457 14.22 24.29 -14.17
C GLN A 457 15.53 23.48 -14.15
N GLY A 458 15.46 22.15 -14.14
CA GLY A 458 16.64 21.29 -14.00
C GLY A 458 17.21 21.25 -12.58
N ALA A 459 16.47 21.74 -11.59
CA ALA A 459 16.90 21.84 -10.19
C ALA A 459 16.44 20.65 -9.32
N MET A 460 15.56 19.79 -9.85
CA MET A 460 15.18 18.54 -9.18
C MET A 460 16.03 17.39 -9.70
N ARG A 461 16.70 16.68 -8.79
CA ARG A 461 17.55 15.54 -9.14
C ARG A 461 16.70 14.39 -9.67
N ASN A 462 17.09 13.81 -10.81
CA ASN A 462 16.44 12.63 -11.41
C ASN A 462 14.92 12.76 -11.60
N ALA A 463 14.44 13.95 -11.96
CA ALA A 463 13.02 14.16 -12.21
C ALA A 463 12.52 13.32 -13.40
N PRO A 464 11.42 12.56 -13.25
CA PRO A 464 10.80 11.87 -14.37
C PRO A 464 10.13 12.90 -15.31
N ALA A 465 10.12 12.60 -16.61
CA ALA A 465 9.65 13.52 -17.64
C ALA A 465 8.15 13.86 -17.45
N GLU A 466 7.37 12.87 -17.02
CA GLU A 466 5.96 12.96 -16.69
C GLU A 466 5.73 13.96 -15.54
N PHE A 467 6.59 13.96 -14.52
CA PHE A 467 6.47 14.89 -13.40
C PHE A 467 6.89 16.31 -13.78
N ALA A 468 7.91 16.46 -14.63
CA ALA A 468 8.29 17.77 -15.18
C ALA A 468 7.20 18.38 -16.10
N ALA A 469 6.36 17.54 -16.70
CA ALA A 469 5.26 17.95 -17.56
C ALA A 469 4.03 18.47 -16.79
N MET A 470 3.89 18.15 -15.50
CA MET A 470 2.79 18.64 -14.66
C MET A 470 2.79 20.17 -14.54
N ARG A 471 1.62 20.81 -14.53
CA ARG A 471 1.41 22.26 -14.40
C ARG A 471 0.18 22.49 -13.52
N LEU A 472 0.41 22.82 -12.26
CA LEU A 472 -0.65 23.13 -11.30
C LEU A 472 -0.56 24.61 -10.87
N ALA A 473 -1.68 25.32 -10.96
CA ALA A 473 -1.90 26.61 -10.31
C ALA A 473 -2.55 26.40 -8.93
N GLU A 474 -2.46 27.38 -8.03
CA GLU A 474 -3.13 27.31 -6.72
C GLU A 474 -4.64 27.06 -6.82
N ALA A 475 -5.29 27.61 -7.85
CA ALA A 475 -6.71 27.40 -8.11
C ALA A 475 -7.08 25.96 -8.53
N ASP A 476 -6.09 25.12 -8.87
CA ASP A 476 -6.30 23.72 -9.25
C ASP A 476 -6.34 22.78 -8.02
N LEU A 477 -5.81 23.23 -6.88
CA LEU A 477 -5.62 22.39 -5.70
C LEU A 477 -6.95 21.97 -5.06
N PRO A 478 -7.89 22.88 -4.73
CA PRO A 478 -9.17 22.49 -4.14
C PRO A 478 -9.96 21.47 -4.96
N PRO A 479 -10.19 21.65 -6.28
CA PRO A 479 -10.92 20.66 -7.07
C PRO A 479 -10.17 19.33 -7.18
N LEU A 480 -8.84 19.33 -7.30
CA LEU A 480 -8.05 18.09 -7.27
C LEU A 480 -8.17 17.35 -5.94
N ALA A 481 -8.10 18.05 -4.82
CA ALA A 481 -8.29 17.46 -3.49
C ALA A 481 -9.70 16.88 -3.35
N ALA A 482 -10.74 17.59 -3.78
CA ALA A 482 -12.11 17.09 -3.80
C ALA A 482 -12.23 15.79 -4.61
N PHE A 483 -11.63 15.73 -5.80
CA PHE A 483 -11.58 14.50 -6.60
C PHE A 483 -10.87 13.35 -5.86
N LEU A 484 -9.72 13.60 -5.26
CA LEU A 484 -8.99 12.56 -4.52
C LEU A 484 -9.78 12.06 -3.30
N HIS A 485 -10.48 12.94 -2.59
CA HIS A 485 -11.41 12.55 -1.52
C HIS A 485 -12.60 11.73 -2.05
N SER A 486 -13.05 12.00 -3.27
CA SER A 486 -14.11 11.20 -3.92
C SER A 486 -13.70 9.75 -4.26
N LEU A 487 -12.42 9.40 -4.11
CA LEU A 487 -11.89 8.04 -4.23
C LEU A 487 -11.96 7.26 -2.91
N GLN A 488 -12.44 7.87 -1.83
CA GLN A 488 -12.65 7.22 -0.54
C GLN A 488 -13.92 6.38 -0.55
N ASN A 489 -13.86 5.22 0.11
CA ASN A 489 -15.03 4.37 0.23
C ASN A 489 -15.95 4.80 1.37
N HIS A 490 -17.24 4.56 1.19
CA HIS A 490 -18.20 4.62 2.28
C HIS A 490 -17.91 3.54 3.33
N THR A 491 -18.23 3.83 4.59
CA THR A 491 -18.23 2.80 5.64
C THR A 491 -19.36 1.83 5.39
N ALA A 492 -19.06 0.54 5.32
CA ALA A 492 -19.94 -0.42 5.97
C ALA A 492 -19.61 -0.35 7.47
N THR A 493 -20.61 -0.19 8.33
CA THR A 493 -20.42 -0.41 9.77
C THR A 493 -19.79 -1.80 9.95
N ALA A 494 -18.66 -1.87 10.68
CA ALA A 494 -18.13 -3.16 11.11
C ALA A 494 -19.27 -3.90 11.84
N ARG A 495 -19.63 -5.09 11.36
CA ARG A 495 -20.62 -5.93 12.05
C ARG A 495 -20.02 -6.57 13.28
#